data_AF-A0A935SM06-F1
#
_entry.id   AF-A0A935SM06-F1
#
_cell.length_a   1.000
_cell.length_b   1.000
_cell.length_c   1.000
_cell.angle_alpha   90.00
_cell.angle_beta   90.00
_cell.angle_gamma   90.00
#
_symmetry.space_group_name_H-M   'P 1'
#
loop_
_entity.id
_entity.type
_entity.pdbx_description
1 polymer ?
#
loop_
_entity_poly.entity_id
_entity_poly.type
_entity_poly.pdbx_seq_one_letter_code
_entity_poly.pdbx_strand_id
1 'polypeptide(L)'
;MAQWHLDELENKIQQTGWIIISQLQEEEHKAIWVIKRKSIQYIDFSCFDTMGYPVPLQESFGCQIRETKVNLYFYKKGENWKNNLSEFISKLNNLD
;
A
#
# COMPACT_ATOMS: atom_id res chain seq x y z
N MET A 1 2.20 -2.76 -13.85
CA MET A 1 3.35 -2.50 -12.95
C MET A 1 3.75 -3.81 -12.27
N ALA A 2 4.86 -3.87 -11.55
CA ALA A 2 5.46 -5.15 -11.18
C ALA A 2 5.25 -5.50 -9.69
N GLN A 3 4.85 -6.76 -9.48
CA GLN A 3 4.55 -7.42 -8.20
C GLN A 3 5.53 -7.09 -7.07
N TRP A 4 6.80 -6.82 -7.40
CA TRP A 4 7.84 -6.49 -6.43
C TRP A 4 7.51 -5.31 -5.51
N HIS A 5 6.70 -4.33 -5.94
CA HIS A 5 6.30 -3.23 -5.04
C HIS A 5 5.43 -3.73 -3.90
N LEU A 6 4.48 -4.61 -4.21
CA LEU A 6 3.57 -5.21 -3.25
C LEU A 6 4.36 -6.11 -2.30
N ASP A 7 5.27 -6.92 -2.84
CA ASP A 7 6.12 -7.79 -2.03
C ASP A 7 7.01 -6.98 -1.08
N GLU A 8 7.65 -5.90 -1.55
CA GLU A 8 8.50 -5.05 -0.69
C GLU A 8 7.67 -4.28 0.36
N LEU A 9 6.46 -3.83 0.01
CA LEU A 9 5.53 -3.20 0.93
C LEU A 9 5.05 -4.17 2.01
N GLU A 10 4.60 -5.36 1.62
CA GLU A 10 4.18 -6.43 2.54
C GLU A 10 5.29 -6.80 3.51
N ASN A 11 6.49 -7.06 2.97
CA ASN A 11 7.66 -7.40 3.78
C ASN A 11 7.98 -6.29 4.80
N LYS A 12 7.88 -5.02 4.40
CA LYS A 12 8.16 -3.90 5.31
C LYS A 12 7.09 -3.69 6.37
N ILE A 13 5.82 -3.88 6.04
CA ILE A 13 4.72 -3.86 7.01
C ILE A 13 4.93 -4.97 8.05
N GLN A 14 5.23 -6.19 7.61
CA GLN A 14 5.46 -7.33 8.49
C GLN A 14 6.68 -7.14 9.41
N GLN A 15 7.77 -6.57 8.87
CA GLN A 15 8.98 -6.28 9.65
C GLN A 15 8.78 -5.25 10.78
N THR A 16 7.74 -4.41 10.71
CA THR A 16 7.42 -3.42 11.76
C THR A 16 6.36 -3.88 12.74
N GLY A 17 6.04 -5.18 12.72
CA GLY A 17 5.10 -5.81 13.65
C GLY A 17 3.64 -5.65 13.27
N TRP A 18 3.33 -5.07 12.11
CA TRP A 18 1.99 -5.10 11.55
C TRP A 18 1.72 -6.44 10.87
N ILE A 19 0.51 -6.95 11.00
CA ILE A 19 0.07 -8.20 10.39
C ILE A 19 -1.00 -7.87 9.36
N ILE A 20 -0.84 -8.37 8.14
CA ILE A 20 -1.92 -8.32 7.13
C ILE A 20 -2.94 -9.40 7.50
N ILE A 21 -4.11 -8.99 7.95
CA ILE A 21 -5.16 -9.90 8.41
C ILE A 21 -6.22 -10.17 7.33
N SER A 22 -6.31 -9.30 6.32
CA SER A 22 -7.19 -9.51 5.17
C SER A 22 -6.71 -8.72 3.96
N GLN A 23 -6.90 -9.29 2.78
CA GLN A 23 -6.73 -8.62 1.50
C GLN A 23 -8.10 -8.67 0.81
N LEU A 24 -8.84 -7.57 0.87
CA LEU A 24 -10.17 -7.47 0.28
C LEU A 24 -10.05 -6.91 -1.12
N GLN A 25 -10.68 -7.57 -2.07
CA GLN A 25 -10.95 -7.00 -3.38
C GLN A 25 -12.44 -6.65 -3.38
N GLU A 26 -12.76 -5.37 -3.13
CA GLU A 26 -14.16 -4.94 -2.95
C GLU A 26 -14.95 -4.95 -4.26
N GLU A 27 -14.29 -4.80 -5.41
CA GLU A 27 -14.83 -4.95 -6.78
C GLU A 27 -13.65 -5.23 -7.75
N GLU A 28 -13.87 -5.33 -9.06
CA GLU A 28 -12.78 -5.46 -10.05
C GLU A 28 -11.73 -4.31 -9.96
N HIS A 29 -12.03 -3.22 -9.23
CA HIS A 29 -11.33 -1.94 -9.32
C HIS A 29 -10.94 -1.35 -7.96
N LYS A 30 -11.05 -2.12 -6.88
CA LYS A 30 -10.69 -1.65 -5.53
C LYS A 30 -10.09 -2.79 -4.72
N ALA A 31 -8.83 -2.63 -4.35
CA ALA A 31 -8.13 -3.53 -3.45
C ALA A 31 -7.81 -2.81 -2.14
N ILE A 32 -7.96 -3.52 -1.03
CA ILE A 32 -7.78 -3.02 0.32
C ILE A 32 -6.98 -4.05 1.10
N TRP A 33 -5.90 -3.62 1.75
CA TRP A 33 -5.28 -4.43 2.79
C TRP A 33 -5.75 -3.97 4.16
N VAL A 34 -6.22 -4.92 4.95
CA VAL A 34 -6.53 -4.71 6.36
C VAL A 34 -5.33 -5.18 7.17
N ILE A 35 -4.70 -4.25 7.88
CA ILE A 35 -3.52 -4.53 8.70
C ILE A 35 -3.82 -4.27 10.17
N LYS A 36 -3.17 -5.01 11.05
CA LYS A 36 -3.37 -4.92 12.49
C LYS A 36 -2.04 -4.94 13.24
N ARG A 37 -1.89 -4.03 14.21
CA ARG A 37 -0.83 -4.08 15.22
C ARG A 37 -1.46 -3.95 16.62
N LYS A 38 -1.66 -2.73 17.15
CA LYS A 38 -2.56 -2.49 18.29
C LYS A 38 -3.95 -2.07 17.83
N SER A 39 -3.99 -1.19 16.83
CA SER A 39 -5.18 -0.76 16.09
C SER A 39 -5.30 -1.49 14.74
N ILE A 40 -6.48 -1.37 14.13
CA ILE A 40 -6.74 -1.82 12.76
C ILE A 40 -6.56 -0.61 11.84
N GLN A 41 -5.81 -0.79 10.77
CA GLN A 41 -5.64 0.21 9.71
C GLN A 41 -6.02 -0.41 8.37
N TYR A 42 -6.46 0.44 7.44
CA TYR A 42 -6.85 0.04 6.09
C TYR A 42 -5.93 0.75 5.09
N ILE A 43 -5.37 -0.01 4.16
CA ILE A 43 -4.56 0.50 3.05
C ILE A 43 -5.38 0.34 1.78
N ASP A 44 -5.80 1.44 1.20
CA ASP A 44 -6.55 1.50 -0.06
C ASP A 44 -5.59 1.61 -1.24
N PHE A 45 -5.73 0.74 -2.24
CA PHE A 45 -4.90 0.74 -3.45
C PHE A 45 -5.59 1.46 -4.62
N SER A 46 -4.83 2.29 -5.34
CA SER A 46 -5.31 3.00 -6.53
C SER A 46 -5.24 2.10 -7.77
N CYS A 47 -6.31 1.36 -8.01
CA CYS A 47 -6.44 0.40 -9.12
C CYS A 47 -7.02 1.05 -10.39
N PHE A 48 -6.60 2.28 -10.70
CA PHE A 48 -6.96 3.00 -11.93
C PHE A 48 -5.70 3.52 -12.64
N ASP A 49 -5.70 3.47 -13.96
CA ASP A 49 -4.65 4.08 -14.79
C ASP A 49 -4.81 5.60 -14.92
N THR A 50 -3.89 6.23 -15.65
CA THR A 50 -3.90 7.69 -15.89
C THR A 50 -5.14 8.20 -16.64
N MET A 51 -5.86 7.31 -17.32
CA MET A 51 -7.07 7.61 -18.08
C MET A 51 -8.35 7.26 -17.29
N GLY A 52 -8.21 6.76 -16.06
CA GLY A 52 -9.32 6.33 -15.21
C GLY A 52 -9.85 4.94 -15.55
N TYR A 53 -9.15 4.15 -16.38
CA TYR A 53 -9.51 2.76 -16.60
C TYR A 53 -9.05 1.89 -15.44
N PRO A 54 -9.86 0.92 -15.04
CA PRO A 54 -9.47 0.02 -13.98
C PRO A 54 -8.30 -0.87 -14.39
N VAL A 55 -7.42 -1.12 -13.42
CA VAL A 55 -6.28 -2.02 -13.57
C VAL A 55 -6.22 -2.99 -12.39
N PRO A 56 -5.69 -4.21 -12.57
CA PRO A 56 -5.54 -5.14 -11.46
C PRO A 56 -4.57 -4.59 -10.39
N LEU A 57 -4.61 -5.13 -9.17
CA LEU A 57 -3.79 -4.67 -8.04
C LEU A 57 -2.28 -4.63 -8.36
N GLN A 58 -1.79 -5.61 -9.11
CA GLN A 58 -0.40 -5.70 -9.55
C GLN A 58 0.00 -4.51 -10.45
N GLU A 59 -0.99 -3.86 -11.04
CA GLU A 59 -0.85 -2.69 -11.89
C GLU A 59 -1.20 -1.37 -11.18
N SER A 60 -1.53 -1.42 -9.88
CA SER A 60 -1.77 -0.22 -9.06
C SER A 60 -0.59 0.76 -9.11
N PHE A 61 -0.93 2.04 -9.12
CA PHE A 61 0.05 3.14 -9.12
C PHE A 61 0.44 3.60 -7.71
N GLY A 62 -0.21 3.08 -6.68
CA GLY A 62 0.08 3.43 -5.31
C GLY A 62 -1.00 3.01 -4.31
N CYS A 63 -0.77 3.35 -3.06
CA CYS A 63 -1.71 3.12 -1.98
C CYS A 63 -1.75 4.28 -0.99
N GLN A 64 -2.80 4.33 -0.19
CA GLN A 64 -2.95 5.29 0.90
C GLN A 64 -3.52 4.63 2.14
N ILE A 65 -3.19 5.15 3.32
CA ILE A 65 -3.84 4.72 4.56
C ILE A 65 -5.17 5.47 4.67
N ARG A 66 -6.26 4.71 4.78
CA ARG A 66 -7.63 5.22 4.85
C ARG A 66 -7.76 6.27 5.96
N GLU A 67 -8.55 7.31 5.69
CA GLU A 67 -8.77 8.44 6.62
C GLU A 67 -7.51 9.26 6.98
N THR A 68 -6.41 9.07 6.24
CA THR A 68 -5.18 9.86 6.43
C THR A 68 -4.69 10.48 5.12
N LYS A 69 -3.67 11.33 5.21
CA LYS A 69 -2.93 11.86 4.04
C LYS A 69 -1.67 11.04 3.74
N VAL A 70 -1.47 9.90 4.40
CA VAL A 70 -0.28 9.06 4.21
C VAL A 70 -0.47 8.20 2.97
N ASN A 71 0.32 8.48 1.93
CA ASN A 71 0.28 7.78 0.66
C ASN A 71 1.67 7.29 0.22
N LEU A 72 1.67 6.34 -0.69
CA LEU A 72 2.86 5.77 -1.31
C LEU A 72 2.58 5.55 -2.80
N TYR A 73 3.32 6.25 -3.65
CA TYR A 73 3.29 6.05 -5.09
C TYR A 73 4.30 4.98 -5.51
N PHE A 74 3.88 4.08 -6.39
CA PHE A 74 4.70 3.00 -6.93
C PHE A 74 5.46 3.54 -8.15
N TYR A 75 6.65 4.14 -7.92
CA TYR A 75 7.53 4.61 -8.99
C TYR A 75 8.46 3.50 -9.49
N LYS A 76 9.17 3.73 -10.61
CA LYS A 76 10.24 2.82 -11.05
C LYS A 76 11.23 2.52 -9.91
N LYS A 77 11.73 1.29 -9.88
CA LYS A 77 12.72 0.82 -8.89
C LYS A 77 13.94 1.75 -8.88
N GLY A 78 14.32 2.24 -7.71
CA GLY A 78 15.42 3.20 -7.53
C GLY A 78 15.53 3.70 -6.09
N GLU A 79 16.46 4.62 -5.82
CA GLU A 79 16.70 5.15 -4.46
C GLU A 79 15.45 5.84 -3.87
N ASN A 80 14.70 6.56 -4.71
CA ASN A 80 13.46 7.21 -4.30
C ASN A 80 12.42 6.22 -3.78
N TRP A 81 12.34 5.00 -4.35
CA TRP A 81 11.41 3.99 -3.87
C TRP A 81 11.71 3.59 -2.42
N LYS A 82 12.97 3.27 -2.10
CA LYS A 82 13.37 2.85 -0.75
C LYS A 82 13.09 3.94 0.28
N ASN A 83 13.39 5.19 -0.06
CA ASN A 83 13.15 6.34 0.80
C ASN A 83 11.65 6.55 1.03
N ASN A 84 10.85 6.56 -0.04
CA ASN A 84 9.40 6.74 0.04
C ASN A 84 8.73 5.61 0.83
N LEU A 85 9.16 4.35 0.62
CA LEU A 85 8.65 3.21 1.36
C LEU A 85 8.99 3.32 2.86
N SER A 86 10.23 3.69 3.19
CA SER A 86 10.65 3.90 4.58
C SER A 86 9.86 5.03 5.25
N GLU A 87 9.65 6.14 4.54
CA GLU A 87 8.85 7.28 5.02
C GLU A 87 7.38 6.88 5.24
N PHE A 88 6.79 6.14 4.30
CA PHE A 88 5.44 5.61 4.42
C PHE A 88 5.27 4.73 5.66
N ILE A 89 6.20 3.79 5.87
CA ILE A 89 6.18 2.87 7.02
C ILE A 89 6.40 3.62 8.35
N SER A 90 7.27 4.63 8.36
CA SER A 90 7.48 5.50 9.51
C SER A 90 6.18 6.25 9.89
N LYS A 91 5.49 6.83 8.89
CA LYS A 91 4.19 7.49 9.10
C LYS A 91 3.13 6.49 9.57
N LEU A 92 3.04 5.29 8.98
CA LEU A 92 2.15 4.23 9.44
C LEU A 92 2.38 3.87 10.91
N ASN A 93 3.64 3.74 11.32
CA ASN A 93 3.99 3.38 12.70
C ASN A 93 3.61 4.47 13.73
N ASN A 94 3.46 5.72 13.30
CA ASN A 94 3.03 6.84 14.15
C ASN A 94 1.50 6.95 14.30
N LEU A 95 0.72 6.15 13.54
CA LEU A 95 -0.74 6.12 13.65
C LEU A 95 -1.24 5.20 14.79
N ASP A 96 -0.33 4.55 15.50
CA ASP A 96 -0.58 3.49 16.49
C ASP A 96 0.36 3.59 17.70
#